data_AF-A0A7L4NB52-F1
#
_entry.id   AF-A0A7L4NB52-F1
#
_cell.length_a   1.000
_cell.length_b   1.000
_cell.length_c   1.000
_cell.angle_alpha   90.00
_cell.angle_beta   90.00
_cell.angle_gamma   90.00
#
_symmetry.space_group_name_H-M   'P 1'
#
loop_
_entity.id
_entity.type
_entity.pdbx_description
1 polymer ?
#
loop_
_entity_poly.entity_id
_entity_poly.type
_entity_poly.pdbx_seq_one_letter_code
_entity_poly.pdbx_strand_id
1 'polypeptide(L)'
;SWLSPVQYLSKVFTNNLVFGTSDRVYEKLKDLEEGIQALMRELEDRSPRGPQILKPTYDKFDIHLRNEDALLKNYGLLSCFKKDLHKVETYLKVMKCRRYGEGNCTV
;
A
#
# COMPACT_ATOMS: atom_id res chain seq x y z
N SER A 1 -2.69 6.32 0.62
CA SER A 1 -2.29 5.50 -0.54
C SER A 1 -0.77 5.46 -0.65
N TRP A 2 -0.21 4.37 -1.17
CA TRP A 2 1.22 4.12 -1.35
C TRP A 2 1.72 4.33 -2.79
N LEU A 3 0.82 4.59 -3.75
CA LEU A 3 1.17 4.79 -5.16
C LEU A 3 2.15 5.95 -5.35
N SER A 4 1.85 7.15 -4.84
CA SER A 4 2.74 8.32 -4.96
C SER A 4 4.09 8.12 -4.27
N PRO A 5 4.15 7.63 -3.01
CA PRO A 5 5.43 7.33 -2.34
C PRO A 5 6.30 6.30 -3.08
N VAL A 6 5.70 5.27 -3.67
CA VAL A 6 6.45 4.25 -4.42
C VAL A 6 6.97 4.80 -5.75
N GLN A 7 6.18 5.62 -6.44
CA GLN A 7 6.66 6.35 -7.63
C GLN A 7 7.80 7.33 -7.32
N TYR A 8 7.86 7.87 -6.09
CA TYR A 8 9.00 8.67 -5.66
C TYR A 8 10.22 7.78 -5.38
N LEU A 9 10.05 6.70 -4.60
CA LEU A 9 11.14 5.79 -4.27
C LEU A 9 11.74 5.13 -5.53
N SER A 10 10.92 4.85 -6.56
CA SER A 10 11.40 4.31 -7.83
C SER A 10 12.42 5.23 -8.52
N LYS A 11 12.18 6.55 -8.46
CA LYS A 11 13.07 7.59 -9.01
C LYS A 11 14.34 7.77 -8.19
N VAL A 12 14.30 7.49 -6.89
CA VAL A 12 15.45 7.60 -5.99
C VAL A 12 16.36 6.37 -6.08
N PHE A 13 15.78 5.18 -6.24
CA PHE A 13 16.52 3.91 -6.28
C PHE A 13 16.83 3.43 -7.70
N THR A 14 16.98 4.30 -8.69
CA THR A 14 17.27 3.96 -10.11
C THR A 14 18.60 3.22 -10.36
N ASN A 15 19.28 2.71 -9.32
CA ASN A 15 20.35 1.74 -9.49
C ASN A 15 19.81 0.46 -10.14
N ASN A 16 20.51 -0.05 -11.17
CA ASN A 16 20.05 -1.10 -12.10
C ASN A 16 19.50 -2.41 -11.47
N LEU A 17 19.77 -2.72 -10.20
CA LEU A 17 19.17 -3.86 -9.49
C LEU A 17 17.73 -3.61 -9.00
N VAL A 18 17.33 -2.35 -8.80
CA VAL A 18 16.06 -1.97 -8.16
C VAL A 18 15.04 -1.39 -9.16
N PHE A 19 15.49 -0.93 -10.33
CA PHE A 19 14.58 -0.39 -11.35
C PHE A 19 13.51 -1.40 -11.77
N GLY A 20 13.91 -2.64 -12.05
CA GLY A 20 12.98 -3.71 -12.45
C GLY A 20 12.10 -4.25 -11.32
N THR A 21 12.48 -4.06 -10.04
CA THR A 21 11.62 -4.43 -8.90
C THR A 21 10.63 -3.32 -8.58
N SER A 22 11.02 -2.05 -8.73
CA SER A 22 10.16 -0.92 -8.40
C SER A 22 8.96 -0.78 -9.33
N ASP A 23 9.12 -0.97 -10.64
CA ASP A 23 7.99 -0.95 -11.60
C ASP A 23 7.00 -2.09 -11.31
N ARG A 24 7.53 -3.28 -11.01
CA ARG A 24 6.71 -4.43 -10.62
C ARG A 24 5.95 -4.17 -9.32
N VAL A 25 6.56 -3.49 -8.34
CA VAL A 25 5.90 -3.13 -7.08
C VAL A 25 4.78 -2.13 -7.32
N TYR A 26 4.99 -1.12 -8.18
CA TYR A 26 3.93 -0.15 -8.51
C TYR A 26 2.71 -0.82 -9.13
N GLU A 27 2.89 -1.65 -10.16
CA GLU A 27 1.78 -2.37 -10.80
C GLU A 27 1.05 -3.29 -9.81
N LYS A 28 1.79 -3.99 -8.94
CA LYS A 28 1.18 -4.85 -7.91
C LYS A 28 0.37 -4.06 -6.87
N LEU A 29 0.81 -2.85 -6.52
CA LEU A 29 0.05 -1.98 -5.62
C LEU A 29 -1.21 -1.45 -6.28
N LYS A 30 -1.16 -1.16 -7.59
CA LYS A 30 -2.32 -0.75 -8.36
C LYS A 30 -3.35 -1.88 -8.45
N ASP A 31 -2.92 -3.10 -8.82
CA ASP A 31 -3.77 -4.31 -8.81
C ASP A 31 -4.48 -4.48 -7.45
N LEU A 32 -3.72 -4.29 -6.36
CA LEU A 32 -4.23 -4.41 -4.99
C LEU A 32 -5.25 -3.33 -4.63
N GLU A 33 -4.99 -2.06 -4.99
CA GLU A 33 -5.91 -0.94 -4.74
C GLU A 33 -7.23 -1.15 -5.49
N GLU A 34 -7.17 -1.56 -6.76
CA GLU A 34 -8.33 -1.90 -7.57
C GLU A 34 -9.13 -3.08 -6.98
N GLY A 35 -8.44 -4.13 -6.55
CA GLY A 35 -9.06 -5.29 -5.88
C GLY A 35 -9.75 -4.92 -4.57
N ILE A 36 -9.13 -4.06 -3.74
CA ILE A 36 -9.75 -3.56 -2.49
C ILE A 36 -10.97 -2.69 -2.80
N GLN A 37 -10.91 -1.84 -3.82
CA GLN A 37 -12.07 -1.04 -4.25
C GLN A 37 -13.24 -1.90 -4.73
N ALA A 38 -12.96 -2.96 -5.51
CA ALA A 38 -13.99 -3.92 -5.92
C ALA A 38 -14.62 -4.62 -4.70
N LEU A 39 -13.80 -5.07 -3.76
CA LEU A 39 -14.28 -5.66 -2.50
C LEU A 39 -15.13 -4.69 -1.68
N MET A 40 -14.74 -3.41 -1.58
CA MET A 40 -15.54 -2.42 -0.84
C MET A 40 -16.92 -2.21 -1.48
N ARG A 41 -17.01 -2.13 -2.81
CA ARG A 41 -18.30 -1.99 -3.54
C ARG A 41 -19.23 -3.18 -3.28
N GLU A 42 -18.71 -4.41 -3.31
CA GLU A 42 -19.46 -5.62 -2.96
C GLU A 42 -19.97 -5.60 -1.50
N LEU A 43 -19.20 -4.99 -0.59
CA LEU A 43 -19.57 -4.87 0.82
C LEU A 43 -20.61 -3.78 1.09
N GLU A 44 -20.56 -2.69 0.32
CA GLU A 44 -21.45 -1.53 0.43
C GLU A 44 -22.87 -1.80 -0.06
N ASP A 45 -23.05 -2.65 -1.08
CA ASP A 45 -24.39 -3.07 -1.53
C ASP A 45 -25.20 -3.75 -0.39
N ARG A 46 -24.52 -4.17 0.68
CA ARG A 46 -25.11 -4.81 1.86
C ARG A 46 -25.14 -3.92 3.12
N SER A 47 -24.62 -2.69 3.08
CA SER A 47 -24.47 -1.80 4.25
C SER A 47 -24.79 -0.33 3.92
N PRO A 48 -25.74 0.32 4.62
CA PRO A 48 -26.16 1.69 4.31
C PRO A 48 -25.15 2.80 4.68
N ARG A 49 -23.98 2.45 5.22
CA ARG A 49 -22.89 3.41 5.49
C ARG A 49 -21.88 3.33 4.35
N GLY A 50 -21.93 4.32 3.45
CA GLY A 50 -21.02 4.43 2.31
C GLY A 50 -19.53 4.56 2.68
N PRO A 51 -18.64 4.49 1.69
CA PRO A 51 -17.20 4.48 1.91
C PRO A 51 -16.76 5.81 2.51
N GLN A 52 -16.23 5.78 3.73
CA GLN A 52 -15.44 6.89 4.23
C GLN A 52 -14.09 6.84 3.51
N ILE A 53 -13.96 7.60 2.41
CA ILE A 53 -12.71 7.73 1.66
C ILE A 53 -11.67 8.39 2.59
N LEU A 54 -10.73 7.58 3.07
CA LEU A 54 -9.62 8.05 3.89
C LEU A 54 -8.70 8.92 3.04
N LYS A 55 -8.43 10.15 3.52
CA LYS A 55 -7.48 11.06 2.86
C LYS A 55 -6.09 10.41 2.76
N PRO A 56 -5.38 10.54 1.62
CA PRO A 56 -4.02 10.06 1.51
C PRO A 56 -3.10 10.78 2.50
N THR A 57 -2.45 10.02 3.40
CA THR A 57 -1.54 10.58 4.42
C THR A 57 -0.19 11.03 3.85
N TYR A 58 0.16 10.57 2.65
CA TYR A 58 1.51 10.69 2.08
C TYR A 58 1.64 11.67 0.90
N ASP A 59 0.60 12.46 0.57
CA ASP A 59 0.64 13.43 -0.54
C ASP A 59 1.69 14.55 -0.37
N LYS A 60 2.28 14.69 0.82
CA LYS A 60 3.19 15.78 1.19
C LYS A 60 4.64 15.35 1.44
N PHE A 61 5.06 14.17 0.96
CA PHE A 61 6.47 13.79 1.09
C PHE A 61 7.32 14.72 0.21
N ASP A 62 8.07 15.62 0.85
CA ASP A 62 8.85 16.65 0.17
C ASP A 62 10.03 16.02 -0.59
N ILE A 63 9.98 16.16 -1.92
CA ILE A 63 10.84 15.51 -2.93
C ILE A 63 12.22 16.21 -3.02
N HIS A 64 12.41 17.37 -2.37
CA HIS A 64 13.52 18.28 -2.64
C HIS A 64 14.69 18.30 -1.62
N LEU A 65 14.80 17.35 -0.68
CA LEU A 65 15.96 17.32 0.20
C LEU A 65 17.09 16.47 -0.38
N ARG A 66 18.15 17.13 -0.85
CA ARG A 66 19.41 16.52 -1.29
C ARG A 66 20.44 16.63 -0.15
N ASN A 67 20.40 15.71 0.81
CA ASN A 67 21.36 15.61 1.94
C ASN A 67 21.31 14.21 2.59
N GLU A 68 22.21 13.89 3.53
CA GLU A 68 22.20 12.63 4.32
C GLU A 68 20.85 12.38 5.03
N ASP A 69 20.15 13.45 5.41
CA ASP A 69 18.78 13.40 5.95
C ASP A 69 17.78 12.73 5.00
N ALA A 70 18.03 12.78 3.69
CA ALA A 70 17.20 12.14 2.68
C ALA A 70 17.29 10.62 2.74
N LEU A 71 18.48 10.06 3.00
CA LEU A 71 18.66 8.62 3.14
C LEU A 71 17.88 8.08 4.34
N LEU A 72 17.96 8.76 5.48
CA LEU A 72 17.21 8.37 6.68
C LEU A 72 15.69 8.48 6.46
N LYS A 73 15.23 9.54 5.78
CA LYS A 73 13.81 9.70 5.40
C LYS A 73 13.35 8.61 4.44
N ASN A 74 14.16 8.24 3.44
CA ASN A 74 13.86 7.17 2.50
C ASN A 74 13.77 5.81 3.20
N TYR A 75 14.70 5.53 4.14
CA TYR A 75 14.64 4.33 4.97
C TYR A 75 13.39 4.31 5.87
N GLY A 76 13.05 5.45 6.47
CA GLY A 76 11.82 5.63 7.24
C GLY A 76 10.58 5.32 6.39
N LEU A 77 10.53 5.82 5.16
CA LEU A 77 9.44 5.58 4.23
C LEU A 77 9.33 4.10 3.83
N LEU A 78 10.46 3.42 3.57
CA LEU A 78 10.49 1.97 3.33
C LEU A 78 10.04 1.15 4.55
N SER A 79 10.40 1.58 5.76
CA SER A 79 9.94 0.94 7.00
C SER A 79 8.43 1.07 7.18
N CYS A 80 7.87 2.25 6.89
CA CYS A 80 6.44 2.47 6.84
C CYS A 80 5.78 1.60 5.77
N PHE A 81 6.35 1.50 4.57
CA PHE A 81 5.84 0.68 3.47
C PHE A 81 5.69 -0.78 3.89
N LYS A 82 6.74 -1.36 4.49
CA LYS A 82 6.72 -2.72 5.03
C LYS A 82 5.63 -2.90 6.08
N LYS A 83 5.52 -1.97 7.05
CA LYS A 83 4.55 -2.06 8.14
C LYS A 83 3.11 -1.98 7.64
N ASP A 84 2.84 -1.07 6.71
CA ASP A 84 1.49 -0.87 6.20
C ASP A 84 1.06 -1.98 5.25
N LEU A 85 1.95 -2.51 4.41
CA LEU A 85 1.62 -3.70 3.61
C LEU A 85 1.37 -4.93 4.47
N HIS A 86 2.11 -5.12 5.55
CA HIS A 86 1.81 -6.17 6.51
C HIS A 86 0.40 -6.00 7.10
N LYS A 87 0.00 -4.78 7.49
CA LYS A 87 -1.37 -4.51 7.96
C LYS A 87 -2.41 -4.85 6.90
N VAL A 88 -2.19 -4.45 5.64
CA VAL A 88 -3.10 -4.75 4.53
C VAL A 88 -3.27 -6.26 4.35
N GLU A 89 -2.16 -7.01 4.34
CA GLU A 89 -2.19 -8.48 4.26
C GLU A 89 -2.99 -9.09 5.43
N THR A 90 -2.72 -8.67 6.66
CA THR A 90 -3.45 -9.14 7.85
C THR A 90 -4.94 -8.85 7.73
N TYR A 91 -5.32 -7.63 7.35
CA TYR A 91 -6.74 -7.27 7.22
C TYR A 91 -7.44 -8.06 6.12
N LEU A 92 -6.79 -8.29 4.97
CA LEU A 92 -7.34 -9.10 3.89
C LEU A 92 -7.52 -10.57 4.31
N LYS A 93 -6.56 -11.15 5.04
CA LYS A 93 -6.70 -12.50 5.62
C LYS A 93 -7.89 -12.58 6.55
N VAL A 94 -8.01 -11.65 7.50
CA VAL A 94 -9.15 -11.59 8.43
C VAL A 94 -10.47 -11.45 7.69
N MET A 95 -10.53 -10.59 6.67
CA MET A 95 -11.73 -10.42 5.84
C MET A 95 -12.10 -11.71 5.09
N LYS A 96 -11.12 -12.39 4.49
CA LYS A 96 -11.31 -13.68 3.80
C LYS A 96 -11.89 -14.73 4.76
N CYS A 97 -11.29 -14.87 5.95
CA CYS A 97 -11.73 -15.78 7.00
C CYS A 97 -13.18 -15.50 7.45
N ARG A 98 -13.50 -14.23 7.73
CA ARG A 98 -14.84 -13.84 8.19
C ARG A 98 -15.93 -14.01 7.13
N ARG A 99 -15.59 -13.86 5.84
CA ARG A 99 -16.57 -13.84 4.74
C ARG A 99 -16.77 -15.18 4.04
N TYR A 100 -15.69 -15.93 3.82
CA TYR A 100 -15.74 -17.15 3.01
C TYR A 100 -15.58 -18.43 3.83
N GLY A 101 -15.36 -18.34 5.15
CA GLY A 101 -15.36 -19.49 6.04
C GLY A 101 -14.30 -20.55 5.71
N GLU A 102 -13.17 -20.16 5.11
CA GLU A 102 -12.06 -21.09 4.88
C GLU A 102 -11.47 -21.54 6.22
N GLY A 103 -11.65 -22.83 6.54
CA GLY A 103 -11.62 -23.38 7.90
C GLY A 103 -10.26 -23.64 8.54
N ASN A 104 -9.24 -22.81 8.33
CA ASN A 104 -7.95 -22.90 9.04
C ASN A 104 -7.33 -21.51 9.29
N CYS A 105 -8.11 -20.57 9.82
CA CYS A 105 -7.61 -19.24 10.12
C CYS A 105 -6.93 -19.18 11.49
N THR A 106 -5.62 -19.43 11.53
CA THR A 106 -4.76 -18.94 12.61
C THR A 106 -4.39 -17.48 12.31
N VAL A 107 -4.94 -16.55 13.11
CA VAL A 107 -4.62 -15.11 13.05
C VAL A 107 -3.36 -14.82 13.85
#